data_AF-A0A8T7H0L6-F1
#
_entry.id   AF-A0A8T7H0L6-F1
#
_cell.length_a   1.000
_cell.length_b   1.000
_cell.length_c   1.000
_cell.angle_alpha   90.00
_cell.angle_beta   90.00
_cell.angle_gamma   90.00
#
_symmetry.space_group_name_H-M   'P 1'
#
loop_
_entity.id
_entity.type
_entity.pdbx_description
1 polymer ?
#
loop_
_entity_poly.entity_id
_entity_poly.type
_entity_poly.pdbx_seq_one_letter_code
_entity_poly.pdbx_strand_id
1 'polypeptide(L)'
;MQSTGERGGAPRLYYISCILSYFAENRQYGVLDRVANALGPDQAIAALYDALRSYRSNCVKPPEEFNAMKPEEKRLCMACGKDPHELVSKAKYEVEELSKLLLDPARIEEALRLARVAALYALTYTGAGPRSKQGEG
;
A
#
# COMPACT_ATOMS: atom_id res chain seq x y z
N MET A 1 -38.35 16.99 -7.01
CA MET A 1 -37.64 15.99 -6.19
C MET A 1 -36.16 16.29 -6.32
N GLN A 2 -35.53 16.76 -5.24
CA GLN A 2 -34.12 17.11 -5.23
C GLN A 2 -33.30 15.82 -5.17
N SER A 3 -32.45 15.60 -6.17
CA SER A 3 -31.46 14.54 -6.20
C SER A 3 -30.42 14.84 -5.12
N THR A 4 -30.44 14.09 -4.03
CA THR A 4 -29.39 14.10 -3.02
C THR A 4 -28.18 13.43 -3.63
N GLY A 5 -27.25 14.23 -4.16
CA GLY A 5 -25.94 13.77 -4.58
C GLY A 5 -25.23 13.12 -3.40
N GLU A 6 -25.16 11.78 -3.41
CA GLU A 6 -24.25 11.03 -2.57
C GLU A 6 -22.84 11.51 -2.92
N ARG A 7 -22.28 12.38 -2.07
CA ARG A 7 -20.85 12.63 -2.05
C ARG A 7 -20.19 11.31 -1.64
N GLY A 8 -19.91 10.45 -2.60
CA GLY A 8 -19.18 9.20 -2.40
C GLY A 8 -17.89 9.54 -1.66
N GLY A 9 -17.81 9.12 -0.40
CA GLY A 9 -16.66 9.44 0.45
C GLY A 9 -15.37 8.92 -0.15
N ALA A 10 -14.27 9.67 0.02
CA ALA A 10 -12.96 9.23 -0.43
C ALA A 10 -12.61 7.87 0.20
N PRO A 11 -12.06 6.91 -0.57
CA PRO A 11 -11.67 5.62 -0.06
C PRO A 11 -10.59 5.81 1.00
N ARG A 12 -10.71 5.07 2.10
CA ARG A 12 -9.60 4.94 3.04
C ARG A 12 -8.54 4.08 2.35
N LEU A 13 -7.30 4.55 2.32
CA LEU A 13 -6.16 3.89 1.66
C LEU A 13 -5.23 3.25 2.70
N TYR A 14 -5.78 2.65 3.74
CA TYR A 14 -5.01 2.13 4.87
C TYR A 14 -4.22 0.89 4.48
N TYR A 15 -4.87 -0.10 3.86
CA TYR A 15 -4.24 -1.38 3.55
C TYR A 15 -3.20 -1.24 2.44
N ILE A 16 -3.45 -0.40 1.44
CA ILE A 16 -2.45 -0.10 0.41
C ILE A 16 -1.27 0.68 1.01
N SER A 17 -1.48 1.58 1.97
CA SER A 17 -0.37 2.25 2.67
C SER A 17 0.48 1.27 3.46
N CYS A 18 -0.13 0.24 4.08
CA CYS A 18 0.58 -0.84 4.75
C CYS A 18 1.40 -1.70 3.76
N ILE A 19 0.84 -2.01 2.60
CA ILE A 19 1.62 -2.70 1.55
C ILE A 19 2.78 -1.81 1.07
N LEU A 20 2.57 -0.50 0.92
CA LEU A 20 3.63 0.42 0.53
C LEU A 20 4.72 0.55 1.61
N SER A 21 4.38 0.38 2.90
CA SER A 21 5.38 0.46 3.97
C SER A 21 6.34 -0.73 3.96
N TYR A 22 5.90 -1.91 3.49
CA TYR A 22 6.81 -3.04 3.21
C TYR A 22 7.93 -2.64 2.26
N PHE A 23 7.62 -1.91 1.19
CA PHE A 23 8.63 -1.45 0.23
C PHE A 23 9.55 -0.40 0.85
N ALA A 24 9.03 0.48 1.70
CA ALA A 24 9.84 1.45 2.44
C ALA A 24 10.82 0.76 3.40
N GLU A 25 10.35 -0.22 4.17
CA GLU A 25 11.21 -1.00 5.08
C GLU A 25 12.29 -1.80 4.34
N ASN A 26 11.99 -2.27 3.13
CA ASN A 26 12.94 -2.93 2.23
C ASN A 26 13.78 -1.96 1.39
N ARG A 27 13.68 -0.64 1.62
CA ARG A 27 14.39 0.43 0.89
C ARG A 27 14.10 0.43 -0.63
N GLN A 28 12.97 -0.13 -1.04
CA GLN A 28 12.49 -0.16 -2.43
C GLN A 28 11.70 1.13 -2.75
N TYR A 29 12.33 2.29 -2.52
CA TYR A 29 11.68 3.60 -2.65
C TYR A 29 11.13 3.90 -4.05
N GLY A 30 11.72 3.30 -5.10
CA GLY A 30 11.21 3.44 -6.46
C GLY A 30 9.76 2.96 -6.65
N VAL A 31 9.24 2.09 -5.77
CA VAL A 31 7.81 1.73 -5.77
C VAL A 31 6.97 2.89 -5.25
N LEU A 32 7.40 3.51 -4.15
CA LEU A 32 6.71 4.66 -3.54
C LEU A 32 6.76 5.88 -4.46
N ASP A 33 7.91 6.15 -5.07
CA ASP A 33 8.12 7.27 -5.98
C ASP A 33 7.22 7.19 -7.22
N ARG A 34 7.03 5.98 -7.78
CA ARG A 34 6.12 5.77 -8.91
C ARG A 34 4.67 6.08 -8.56
N VAL A 35 4.24 5.82 -7.33
CA VAL A 35 2.90 6.15 -6.86
C VAL A 35 2.79 7.65 -6.53
N ALA A 36 3.75 8.20 -5.80
CA ALA A 36 3.72 9.59 -5.33
C ALA A 36 3.83 10.61 -6.47
N ASN A 37 4.59 10.27 -7.52
CA ASN A 37 4.90 11.15 -8.63
C ASN A 37 4.20 10.73 -9.93
N ALA A 38 3.12 9.94 -9.84
CA ALA A 38 2.31 9.63 -11.01
C ALA A 38 1.77 10.92 -11.65
N LEU A 39 2.02 11.08 -12.94
CA LEU A 39 1.63 12.26 -13.75
C LEU A 39 0.20 12.18 -14.26
N GLY A 40 -0.42 10.99 -14.20
CA GLY A 40 -1.77 10.79 -14.65
C GLY A 40 -2.40 9.49 -14.12
N PRO A 41 -3.71 9.31 -14.35
CA PRO A 41 -4.49 8.16 -13.88
C PRO A 41 -3.85 6.80 -14.18
N ASP A 42 -3.50 6.56 -15.44
CA ASP A 42 -3.00 5.25 -15.89
C ASP A 42 -1.70 4.88 -15.19
N GLN A 43 -0.80 5.86 -15.00
CA GLN A 43 0.46 5.65 -14.29
C GLN A 43 0.23 5.33 -12.81
N ALA A 44 -0.70 6.04 -12.15
CA ALA A 44 -1.04 5.79 -10.75
C ALA A 44 -1.66 4.39 -10.56
N ILE A 45 -2.64 4.03 -11.40
CA ILE A 45 -3.28 2.71 -11.38
C ILE A 45 -2.24 1.61 -11.58
N ALA A 46 -1.39 1.74 -12.61
CA ALA A 46 -0.34 0.77 -12.89
C ALA A 46 0.64 0.62 -11.71
N ALA A 47 1.10 1.73 -11.13
CA ALA A 47 2.02 1.71 -9.99
C ALA A 47 1.42 1.02 -8.75
N LEU A 48 0.14 1.25 -8.46
CA LEU A 48 -0.57 0.62 -7.34
C LEU A 48 -0.74 -0.89 -7.54
N TYR A 49 -1.13 -1.32 -8.73
CA TYR A 49 -1.25 -2.76 -9.04
C TYR A 49 0.10 -3.46 -9.09
N ASP A 50 1.16 -2.80 -9.57
CA ASP A 50 2.52 -3.32 -9.52
C ASP A 50 2.99 -3.54 -8.07
N ALA A 51 2.71 -2.59 -7.18
CA ALA A 51 3.02 -2.72 -5.76
C ALA A 51 2.27 -3.90 -5.13
N LEU A 52 0.96 -4.00 -5.38
CA LEU A 52 0.13 -5.13 -4.94
C LEU A 52 0.68 -6.48 -5.42
N ARG A 53 1.02 -6.57 -6.72
CA ARG A 53 1.54 -7.78 -7.34
C ARG A 53 2.88 -8.19 -6.74
N SER A 54 3.78 -7.24 -6.58
CA SER A 54 5.11 -7.47 -6.04
C SER A 54 5.03 -7.93 -4.58
N TYR A 55 4.19 -7.27 -3.77
CA TYR A 55 3.95 -7.68 -2.38
C TYR A 55 3.38 -9.09 -2.29
N ARG A 56 2.34 -9.38 -3.09
CA ARG A 56 1.73 -10.71 -3.14
C ARG A 56 2.76 -11.79 -3.47
N SER A 57 3.62 -11.55 -4.48
CA SER A 57 4.65 -12.49 -4.89
C SER A 57 5.65 -12.81 -3.77
N ASN A 58 5.97 -11.81 -2.95
CA ASN A 58 6.96 -11.94 -1.88
C ASN A 58 6.35 -12.52 -0.60
N CYS A 59 5.13 -12.14 -0.25
CA CYS A 59 4.57 -12.36 1.09
C CYS A 59 3.39 -13.32 1.16
N VAL A 60 2.71 -13.58 0.04
CA VAL A 60 1.60 -14.54 -0.01
C VAL A 60 2.13 -15.87 -0.50
N LYS A 61 2.36 -16.78 0.44
CA LYS A 61 2.97 -18.10 0.21
C LYS A 61 2.06 -19.20 0.78
N PRO A 62 2.14 -20.44 0.26
CA PRO A 62 1.56 -21.60 0.95
C PRO A 62 2.07 -21.69 2.40
N PRO A 63 1.27 -22.23 3.34
CA PRO A 63 1.65 -22.27 4.77
C PRO A 63 3.02 -22.90 5.03
N GLU A 64 3.38 -23.95 4.29
CA GLU A 64 4.67 -24.64 4.40
C GLU A 64 5.84 -23.72 4.05
N GLU A 65 5.74 -23.03 2.90
CA GLU A 65 6.74 -22.05 2.45
C GLU A 65 6.79 -20.84 3.39
N PHE A 66 5.63 -20.32 3.81
CA PHE A 66 5.58 -19.21 4.76
C PHE A 66 6.25 -19.58 6.07
N ASN A 67 5.99 -20.78 6.61
CA ASN A 67 6.61 -21.27 7.83
C ASN A 67 8.12 -21.49 7.69
N ALA A 68 8.62 -21.77 6.49
CA ALA A 68 10.04 -21.89 6.21
C ALA A 68 10.78 -20.54 6.08
N MET A 69 10.07 -19.42 5.90
CA MET A 69 10.67 -18.08 5.84
C MET A 69 11.36 -17.70 7.15
N LYS A 70 12.41 -16.88 7.06
CA LYS A 70 13.11 -16.39 8.24
C LYS A 70 12.20 -15.46 9.07
N PRO A 71 12.36 -15.39 10.40
CA PRO A 71 11.53 -14.52 11.24
C PRO A 71 11.49 -13.06 10.79
N GLU A 72 12.62 -12.53 10.34
CA GLU A 72 12.71 -11.15 9.83
C GLU A 72 11.90 -10.94 8.55
N GLU A 73 11.89 -11.91 7.63
CA GLU A 73 11.13 -11.85 6.38
C GLU A 73 9.63 -11.95 6.65
N LYS A 74 9.23 -12.87 7.56
CA LYS A 74 7.84 -12.97 8.04
C LYS A 74 7.37 -11.66 8.65
N ARG A 75 8.19 -11.05 9.51
CA ARG A 75 7.87 -9.77 10.15
C ARG A 75 7.64 -8.67 9.13
N LEU A 76 8.48 -8.58 8.10
CA LEU A 76 8.29 -7.63 7.01
C LEU A 76 6.98 -7.88 6.24
N CYS A 77 6.66 -9.15 5.99
CA CYS A 77 5.40 -9.54 5.35
C CYS A 77 4.17 -9.37 6.25
N MET A 78 4.34 -9.16 7.55
CA MET A 78 3.28 -8.76 8.47
C MET A 78 3.22 -7.23 8.60
N ALA A 79 3.20 -6.53 7.46
CA ALA A 79 3.15 -5.07 7.42
C ALA A 79 1.93 -4.56 8.22
N CYS A 80 2.13 -3.54 9.06
CA CYS A 80 1.13 -3.06 10.02
C CYS A 80 0.56 -4.14 10.96
N GLY A 81 1.29 -5.25 11.20
CA GLY A 81 0.85 -6.36 12.05
C GLY A 81 -0.34 -7.14 11.47
N LYS A 82 -0.54 -7.13 10.15
CA LYS A 82 -1.65 -7.80 9.47
C LYS A 82 -1.18 -9.02 8.70
N ASP A 83 -2.09 -9.98 8.53
CA ASP A 83 -1.85 -11.15 7.69
C ASP A 83 -1.65 -10.75 6.21
N PRO A 84 -0.67 -11.32 5.49
CA PRO A 84 -0.40 -10.98 4.09
C PRO A 84 -1.60 -11.22 3.15
N HIS A 85 -2.39 -12.27 3.37
CA HIS A 85 -3.56 -12.56 2.54
C HIS A 85 -4.68 -11.54 2.80
N GLU A 86 -4.89 -11.16 4.07
CA GLU A 86 -5.83 -10.08 4.44
C GLU A 86 -5.41 -8.76 3.78
N LEU A 87 -4.13 -8.39 3.86
CA LEU A 87 -3.60 -7.16 3.28
C LEU A 87 -3.84 -7.09 1.78
N VAL A 88 -3.47 -8.14 1.03
CA VAL A 88 -3.65 -8.15 -0.43
C VAL A 88 -5.13 -8.05 -0.82
N SER A 89 -6.01 -8.77 -0.12
CA SER A 89 -7.44 -8.76 -0.41
C SER A 89 -8.04 -7.36 -0.22
N LYS A 90 -7.78 -6.73 0.94
CA LYS A 90 -8.36 -5.43 1.26
C LYS A 90 -7.70 -4.29 0.50
N ALA A 91 -6.39 -4.33 0.30
CA ALA A 91 -5.68 -3.33 -0.50
C ALA A 91 -6.09 -3.38 -1.98
N LYS A 92 -6.40 -4.57 -2.52
CA LYS A 92 -6.98 -4.69 -3.87
C LYS A 92 -8.31 -3.92 -3.98
N TYR A 93 -9.20 -4.06 -3.00
CA TYR A 93 -10.45 -3.31 -2.96
C TYR A 93 -10.20 -1.79 -2.89
N GLU A 94 -9.27 -1.33 -2.04
CA GLU A 94 -8.91 0.09 -1.98
C GLU A 94 -8.37 0.62 -3.32
N VAL A 95 -7.53 -0.15 -4.01
CA VAL A 95 -7.00 0.21 -5.32
C VAL A 95 -8.11 0.24 -6.38
N GLU A 96 -9.08 -0.66 -6.33
CA GLU A 96 -10.24 -0.65 -7.24
C GLU A 96 -11.13 0.59 -7.03
N GLU A 97 -11.41 0.95 -5.77
CA GLU A 97 -12.16 2.16 -5.45
C GLU A 97 -11.41 3.44 -5.88
N LEU A 98 -10.10 3.49 -5.64
CA LEU A 98 -9.26 4.59 -6.10
C LEU A 98 -9.16 4.64 -7.63
N SER A 99 -9.18 3.49 -8.31
CA SER A 99 -9.17 3.44 -9.78
C SER A 99 -10.44 4.03 -10.37
N LYS A 100 -11.62 3.76 -9.78
CA LYS A 100 -12.88 4.41 -10.18
C LYS A 100 -12.79 5.94 -10.07
N LEU A 101 -12.12 6.42 -9.03
CA LEU A 101 -11.83 7.82 -8.79
C LEU A 101 -10.86 8.42 -9.83
N LEU A 102 -9.79 7.69 -10.16
CA LEU A 102 -8.79 8.09 -11.15
C LEU A 102 -9.35 8.09 -12.58
N LEU A 103 -10.40 7.32 -12.85
CA LEU A 103 -11.07 7.27 -14.15
C LEU A 103 -12.22 8.28 -14.27
N ASP A 104 -12.54 9.01 -13.20
CA ASP A 104 -13.54 10.07 -13.19
C ASP A 104 -12.88 11.43 -13.43
N PRO A 105 -13.09 12.08 -14.60
CA PRO A 105 -12.44 13.34 -14.96
C PRO A 105 -12.65 14.46 -13.93
N ALA A 106 -13.78 14.45 -13.21
CA ALA A 106 -14.07 15.46 -12.21
C ALA A 106 -13.25 15.28 -10.91
N ARG A 107 -12.64 14.11 -10.71
CA ARG A 107 -11.96 13.72 -9.46
C ARG A 107 -10.53 13.24 -9.63
N ILE A 108 -9.96 13.31 -10.84
CA ILE A 108 -8.58 12.87 -11.13
C ILE A 108 -7.57 13.51 -10.17
N GLU A 109 -7.63 14.83 -9.97
CA GLU A 109 -6.65 15.53 -9.13
C GLU A 109 -6.75 15.09 -7.66
N GLU A 110 -7.98 14.95 -7.14
CA GLU A 110 -8.22 14.43 -5.79
C GLU A 110 -7.66 13.00 -5.66
N ALA A 111 -7.93 12.15 -6.64
CA ALA A 111 -7.51 10.76 -6.64
C ALA A 111 -5.98 10.60 -6.71
N LEU A 112 -5.31 11.40 -7.56
CA LEU A 112 -3.85 11.46 -7.61
C LEU A 112 -3.26 11.95 -6.28
N ARG A 113 -3.91 12.94 -5.65
CA ARG A 113 -3.52 13.42 -4.32
C ARG A 113 -3.65 12.32 -3.27
N LEU A 114 -4.73 11.54 -3.29
CA LEU A 114 -4.93 10.41 -2.37
C LEU A 114 -3.85 9.34 -2.56
N ALA A 115 -3.53 8.96 -3.80
CA ALA A 115 -2.43 8.03 -4.10
C ALA A 115 -1.10 8.54 -3.54
N ARG A 116 -0.78 9.83 -3.74
CA ARG A 116 0.42 10.46 -3.20
C ARG A 116 0.44 10.44 -1.67
N VAL A 117 -0.67 10.78 -1.02
CA VAL A 117 -0.77 10.74 0.44
C VAL A 117 -0.55 9.34 0.98
N ALA A 118 -1.10 8.30 0.34
CA ALA A 118 -0.86 6.91 0.74
C ALA A 118 0.62 6.53 0.66
N ALA A 119 1.31 6.90 -0.43
CA ALA A 119 2.74 6.64 -0.59
C ALA A 119 3.60 7.39 0.44
N LEU A 120 3.27 8.65 0.75
CA LEU A 120 3.97 9.41 1.77
C LEU A 120 3.70 8.87 3.18
N TYR A 121 2.46 8.45 3.45
CA TYR A 121 2.07 7.89 4.73
C TYR A 121 2.72 6.52 4.97
N ALA A 122 3.00 5.75 3.93
CA ALA A 122 3.78 4.52 4.03
C ALA A 122 5.17 4.71 4.66
N LEU A 123 5.78 5.89 4.50
CA LEU A 123 7.08 6.21 5.10
C LEU A 123 7.00 6.36 6.63
N THR A 124 5.84 6.72 7.17
CA THR A 124 5.67 6.96 8.62
C THR A 124 5.38 5.69 9.40
N TYR A 125 4.99 4.60 8.74
CA TYR A 125 4.80 3.29 9.36
C TYR A 125 6.11 2.60 9.78
N THR A 126 7.26 3.21 9.46
CA THR A 126 8.59 2.68 9.78
C THR A 126 8.89 2.77 11.28
N GLY A 127 8.36 1.82 12.07
CA GLY A 127 8.94 1.50 13.39
C GLY A 127 8.00 1.47 14.60
N ALA A 128 7.05 0.54 14.63
CA ALA A 128 6.56 -0.01 15.90
C ALA A 128 7.21 -1.38 16.17
N GLY A 129 8.52 -1.37 16.41
CA GLY A 129 9.29 -2.51 16.92
C GLY A 129 10.57 -1.97 17.58
N PRO A 130 10.95 -2.44 18.78
CA PRO A 130 12.01 -1.82 19.56
C PRO A 130 13.31 -1.88 18.75
N ARG A 131 13.95 -0.71 18.58
CA ARG A 131 15.34 -0.65 18.14
C ARG A 131 16.15 -1.41 19.18
N SER A 132 16.55 -2.64 18.87
CA SER A 132 17.55 -3.36 19.63
C SER A 132 18.78 -2.48 19.71
N LYS A 133 19.07 -1.93 20.90
CA LYS A 133 20.38 -1.38 21.20
C LYS A 133 21.37 -2.55 21.09
N GLN A 134 22.11 -2.62 19.99
CA GLN A 134 23.35 -3.39 19.93
C GLN A 134 24.40 -2.48 19.33
N GLY A 135 25.40 -2.13 20.16
CA GLY A 135 26.56 -1.38 19.72
C GLY A 135 27.11 -0.37 20.73
N GLU A 136 27.24 -0.73 22.00
CA GLU A 136 28.27 -0.15 22.89
C GLU A 136 28.79 -1.28 23.79
N GLY A 137 29.99 -1.77 23.46
CA GLY A 137 30.77 -2.77 24.17
C GLY A 137 32.21 -2.66 23.74
#